data_AF-A0A1I3UBA1-F1
#
_entry.id   AF-A0A1I3UBA1-F1
#
_cell.length_a   1.000
_cell.length_b   1.000
_cell.length_c   1.000
_cell.angle_alpha   90.00
_cell.angle_beta   90.00
_cell.angle_gamma   90.00
#
_symmetry.space_group_name_H-M   'P 1'
#
loop_
_entity.id
_entity.type
_entity.pdbx_description
1 polymer ?
#
loop_
_entity_poly.entity_id
_entity_poly.type
_entity_poly.pdbx_seq_one_letter_code
_entity_poly.pdbx_strand_id
1 'polypeptide(L)'
;MTTNRPSPRLTALALRADGAAGPVAYPAAEPVAFTGRWAVIAQDDRAVSDSGEAACVPFAAGELRLDRPFARVRVFAAAGGRLKPVRAIAAGDPPEGKLVVTEADLATVAGFVIETDAG
;
A
#
# COMPACT_ATOMS: atom_id res chain seq x y z
N MET A 1 -31.03 0.13 15.60
CA MET A 1 -30.81 1.16 14.56
C MET A 1 -29.33 1.52 14.55
N THR A 2 -28.54 0.87 13.70
CA THR A 2 -27.16 1.27 13.43
C THR A 2 -27.20 2.37 12.39
N THR A 3 -26.80 3.58 12.78
CA THR A 3 -26.65 4.69 11.84
C THR A 3 -25.53 4.35 10.86
N ASN A 4 -25.89 4.08 9.61
CA ASN A 4 -24.94 3.86 8.51
C ASN A 4 -24.28 5.21 8.19
N ARG A 5 -23.25 5.59 8.96
CA ARG A 5 -22.46 6.77 8.66
C ARG A 5 -21.67 6.45 7.38
N PRO A 6 -21.78 7.25 6.31
CA PRO A 6 -20.98 7.01 5.12
C PRO A 6 -19.50 7.00 5.50
N SER A 7 -18.79 5.94 5.12
CA SER A 7 -17.35 5.84 5.35
C SER A 7 -16.65 7.04 4.71
N PRO A 8 -15.68 7.67 5.40
CA PRO A 8 -14.97 8.80 4.83
C PRO A 8 -14.24 8.39 3.54
N ARG A 9 -14.35 9.19 2.48
CA ARG A 9 -13.60 9.00 1.23
C ARG A 9 -12.14 9.40 1.46
N LEU A 10 -11.37 8.49 2.02
CA LEU A 10 -9.95 8.68 2.29
C LEU A 10 -9.15 8.33 1.03
N THR A 11 -8.64 9.33 0.33
CA THR A 11 -7.82 9.14 -0.89
C THR A 11 -6.33 9.01 -0.58
N ALA A 12 -5.90 9.39 0.63
CA ALA A 12 -4.52 9.27 1.08
C ALA A 12 -4.46 8.91 2.57
N LEU A 13 -3.53 8.04 2.93
CA LEU A 13 -3.26 7.57 4.28
C LEU A 13 -1.77 7.74 4.59
N ALA A 14 -1.45 8.25 5.78
CA ALA A 14 -0.12 8.18 6.37
C ALA A 14 -0.20 7.26 7.60
N LEU A 15 0.48 6.13 7.52
CA LEU A 15 0.35 4.99 8.42
C LEU A 15 1.65 4.83 9.23
N ARG A 16 1.53 4.66 10.54
CA ARG A 16 2.66 4.51 11.47
C ARG A 16 2.35 3.49 12.56
N ALA A 17 3.17 2.46 12.66
CA ALA A 17 3.06 1.38 13.64
C ALA A 17 4.44 1.09 14.27
N ASP A 18 5.08 2.14 14.80
CA ASP A 18 6.39 2.01 15.45
C ASP A 18 6.24 1.21 16.76
N GLY A 19 7.04 0.15 16.91
CA GLY A 19 7.05 -0.68 18.13
C GLY A 19 5.83 -1.58 18.31
N ALA A 20 4.96 -1.71 17.31
CA ALA A 20 3.87 -2.67 17.34
C ALA A 20 4.39 -4.11 17.28
N ALA A 21 3.84 -5.01 18.11
CA ALA A 21 4.22 -6.42 18.13
C ALA A 21 3.72 -7.23 16.92
N GLY A 22 2.90 -6.62 16.05
CA GLY A 22 2.32 -7.24 14.86
C GLY A 22 1.54 -6.22 14.01
N PRO A 23 0.87 -6.68 12.94
CA PRO A 23 0.12 -5.82 12.03
C PRO A 23 -0.99 -5.04 12.73
N VAL A 24 -1.08 -3.74 12.43
CA VAL A 24 -2.14 -2.83 12.88
C VAL A 24 -3.13 -2.63 11.75
N ALA A 25 -4.43 -2.73 12.05
CA ALA A 25 -5.49 -2.39 11.11
C ALA A 25 -5.84 -0.89 11.19
N TYR A 26 -6.11 -0.26 10.06
CA TYR A 26 -6.61 1.11 10.02
C TYR A 26 -8.14 1.12 9.79
N PRO A 27 -8.97 1.27 10.83
CA PRO A 27 -10.40 1.00 10.76
C PRO A 27 -11.19 2.01 9.90
N ALA A 28 -10.67 3.23 9.70
CA ALA A 28 -11.35 4.23 8.87
C ALA A 28 -11.16 4.00 7.36
N ALA A 29 -10.25 3.11 6.98
CA ALA A 29 -10.09 2.61 5.61
C ALA A 29 -9.89 1.10 5.66
N GLU A 30 -10.82 0.37 6.31
CA GLU A 30 -10.89 -1.08 6.07
C GLU A 30 -10.86 -1.30 4.55
N PRO A 31 -9.96 -2.15 4.01
CA PRO A 31 -9.25 -3.22 4.72
C PRO A 31 -7.70 -3.09 4.70
N VAL A 32 -7.15 -1.96 5.15
CA VAL A 32 -5.69 -1.76 5.26
C VAL A 32 -5.13 -2.30 6.58
N ALA A 33 -4.13 -3.20 6.50
CA ALA A 33 -3.33 -3.67 7.63
C ALA A 33 -1.84 -3.50 7.36
N PHE A 34 -1.05 -3.09 8.36
CA PHE A 34 0.35 -2.73 8.14
C PHE A 34 1.25 -2.89 9.38
N THR A 35 2.55 -3.03 9.13
CA THR A 35 3.64 -2.79 10.09
C THR A 35 4.58 -1.71 9.55
N GLY A 36 5.41 -1.13 10.41
CA GLY A 36 6.34 -0.08 9.99
C GLY A 36 5.64 1.23 9.65
N ARG A 37 6.06 1.89 8.57
CA ARG A 37 5.58 3.23 8.19
C ARG A 37 5.35 3.30 6.69
N TRP A 38 4.18 3.78 6.30
CA TRP A 38 3.74 3.81 4.91
C TRP A 38 2.94 5.06 4.58
N ALA A 39 3.03 5.53 3.34
CA ALA A 39 1.98 6.32 2.72
C ALA A 39 1.25 5.48 1.67
N VAL A 40 -0.07 5.60 1.60
CA VAL A 40 -0.91 4.98 0.57
C VAL A 40 -1.76 6.06 -0.06
N ILE A 41 -1.72 6.18 -1.39
CA ILE A 41 -2.36 7.27 -2.12
C ILE A 41 -3.09 6.68 -3.34
N ALA A 42 -4.42 6.81 -3.36
CA ALA A 42 -5.24 6.45 -4.53
C ALA A 42 -4.83 7.29 -5.75
N GLN A 43 -4.86 6.70 -6.94
CA GLN A 43 -4.45 7.36 -8.19
C GLN A 43 -5.64 7.67 -9.12
N ASP A 44 -6.87 7.36 -8.71
CA ASP A 44 -8.09 7.47 -9.52
C ASP A 44 -9.22 8.28 -8.83
N ASP A 45 -8.84 9.11 -7.85
CA ASP A 45 -9.70 9.87 -6.94
C ASP A 45 -10.64 9.03 -6.06
N ARG A 46 -10.66 7.70 -6.15
CA ARG A 46 -11.51 6.86 -5.30
C ARG A 46 -10.92 6.77 -3.88
N ALA A 47 -11.74 6.27 -2.95
CA ALA A 47 -11.20 5.92 -1.64
C ALA A 47 -10.09 4.87 -1.80
N VAL A 48 -9.09 4.88 -0.93
CA VAL A 48 -8.00 3.90 -0.94
C VAL A 48 -8.54 2.48 -0.91
N SER A 49 -9.67 2.21 -0.25
CA SER A 49 -10.35 0.90 -0.23
C SER A 49 -10.86 0.44 -1.59
N ASP A 50 -11.24 1.38 -2.47
CA ASP A 50 -11.98 1.12 -3.72
C ASP A 50 -11.18 1.53 -4.97
N SER A 51 -9.97 2.03 -4.77
CA SER A 51 -9.06 2.51 -5.81
C SER A 51 -8.58 1.35 -6.68
N GLY A 52 -8.70 1.49 -8.00
CA GLY A 52 -8.16 0.56 -8.99
C GLY A 52 -6.63 0.63 -9.12
N GLU A 53 -6.04 1.75 -8.69
CA GLU A 53 -4.60 1.97 -8.69
C GLU A 53 -4.18 2.76 -7.45
N ALA A 54 -3.12 2.35 -6.76
CA ALA A 54 -2.62 3.10 -5.59
C ALA A 54 -1.09 3.14 -5.54
N ALA A 55 -0.53 4.29 -5.20
CA ALA A 55 0.86 4.44 -4.85
C ALA A 55 1.07 4.09 -3.38
N CYS A 56 2.02 3.20 -3.09
CA CYS A 56 2.39 2.77 -1.74
C CYS A 56 3.87 3.10 -1.50
N VAL A 57 4.17 3.95 -0.52
CA VAL A 57 5.52 4.44 -0.25
C VAL A 57 5.96 4.01 1.14
N PRO A 58 6.99 3.15 1.28
CA PRO A 58 7.53 2.78 2.58
C PRO A 58 8.45 3.88 3.14
N PHE A 59 8.35 4.13 4.44
CA PHE A 59 9.29 4.97 5.19
C PHE A 59 10.06 4.19 6.26
N ALA A 60 9.70 2.92 6.49
CA ALA A 60 10.42 1.97 7.33
C ALA A 60 10.16 0.55 6.81
N ALA A 61 10.98 -0.41 7.22
CA ALA A 61 10.75 -1.80 6.92
C ALA A 61 9.43 -2.25 7.54
N GLY A 62 8.75 -3.16 6.86
CA GLY A 62 7.46 -3.66 7.29
C GLY A 62 6.65 -4.23 6.15
N GLU A 63 5.39 -4.46 6.46
CA GLU A 63 4.42 -5.06 5.56
C GLU A 63 3.25 -4.10 5.36
N LEU A 64 2.72 -4.06 4.15
CA LEU A 64 1.46 -3.41 3.83
C LEU A 64 0.56 -4.42 3.14
N ARG A 65 -0.59 -4.69 3.77
CA ARG A 65 -1.64 -5.52 3.22
C ARG A 65 -2.84 -4.66 2.91
N LEU A 66 -3.39 -4.89 1.72
CA LEU A 66 -4.69 -4.39 1.33
C LEU A 66 -5.51 -5.64 1.04
N ASP A 67 -6.66 -5.81 1.68
CA ASP A 67 -7.46 -7.04 1.53
C ASP A 67 -8.22 -7.07 0.20
N ARG A 68 -7.46 -7.13 -0.89
CA ARG A 68 -7.93 -7.24 -2.27
C ARG A 68 -6.79 -7.77 -3.14
N PRO A 69 -7.10 -8.54 -4.21
CA PRO A 69 -6.08 -9.07 -5.09
C PRO A 69 -5.35 -7.95 -5.84
N PHE A 70 -4.03 -8.04 -5.86
CA PHE A 70 -3.21 -7.23 -6.77
C PHE A 70 -3.18 -7.88 -8.15
N ALA A 71 -3.63 -7.16 -9.16
CA ALA A 71 -3.48 -7.55 -10.55
C ALA A 71 -2.03 -7.37 -11.01
N ARG A 72 -1.40 -6.28 -10.56
CA ARG A 72 -0.01 -5.96 -10.87
C ARG A 72 0.62 -5.09 -9.80
N VAL A 73 1.91 -5.30 -9.53
CA VAL A 73 2.70 -4.40 -8.69
C VAL A 73 3.92 -3.93 -9.47
N ARG A 74 4.09 -2.62 -9.63
CA ARG A 74 5.30 -1.98 -10.17
C ARG A 74 6.14 -1.43 -9.02
N VAL A 75 7.40 -1.82 -8.97
CA VAL A 75 8.37 -1.35 -7.97
C VAL A 75 9.21 -0.24 -8.59
N PHE A 76 9.40 0.85 -7.86
CA PHE A 76 10.16 2.02 -8.30
C PHE A 76 11.38 2.24 -7.41
N ALA A 77 12.49 2.64 -8.03
CA ALA A 77 13.70 3.14 -7.36
C ALA A 77 13.90 4.63 -7.66
N ALA A 78 14.56 5.33 -6.75
CA ALA A 78 15.02 6.70 -7.00
C ALA A 78 16.41 6.67 -7.66
N ALA A 79 16.52 7.17 -8.89
CA ALA A 79 17.78 7.24 -9.62
C ALA A 79 17.88 8.55 -10.39
N GLY A 80 18.91 9.36 -10.08
CA GLY A 80 19.14 10.65 -10.73
C GLY A 80 18.01 11.66 -10.48
N GLY A 81 17.45 11.69 -9.27
CA GLY A 81 16.37 12.59 -8.88
C GLY A 81 14.99 12.24 -9.49
N ARG A 82 14.84 11.06 -10.08
CA ARG A 82 13.60 10.58 -10.69
C ARG A 82 13.24 9.18 -10.19
N LEU A 83 11.94 8.89 -10.16
CA LEU A 83 11.46 7.53 -9.97
C LEU A 83 11.58 6.75 -11.28
N LYS A 84 12.15 5.54 -11.22
CA LYS A 84 12.24 4.62 -12.36
C LYS A 84 11.66 3.27 -11.99
N PRO A 85 10.84 2.63 -12.85
CA PRO A 85 10.39 1.27 -12.61
C PRO A 85 11.61 0.34 -12.70
N VAL A 86 11.81 -0.49 -11.67
CA VAL A 86 12.93 -1.43 -11.58
C VAL A 86 12.50 -2.90 -11.58
N ARG A 87 11.24 -3.16 -11.23
CA ARG A 87 10.67 -4.51 -11.20
C ARG A 87 9.17 -4.45 -11.40
N ALA A 88 8.60 -5.45 -12.05
CA ALA A 88 7.16 -5.72 -12.04
C ALA A 88 6.92 -7.09 -11.40
N ILE A 89 5.87 -7.20 -10.59
CA ILE A 89 5.44 -8.43 -9.93
C ILE A 89 4.04 -8.72 -10.45
N ALA A 90 3.82 -9.92 -10.98
CA ALA A 90 2.55 -10.33 -11.58
C ALA A 90 1.52 -10.70 -10.49
N ALA A 91 0.25 -10.79 -10.87
CA ALA A 91 -0.81 -11.30 -10.01
C ALA A 91 -0.44 -12.69 -9.44
N GLY A 92 -0.53 -12.86 -8.11
CA GLY A 92 -0.26 -14.12 -7.43
C GLY A 92 1.18 -14.32 -6.94
N ASP A 93 2.14 -13.48 -7.35
CA ASP A 93 3.54 -13.55 -6.89
C ASP A 93 3.82 -12.86 -5.54
N PRO A 94 3.11 -11.79 -5.11
CA PRO A 94 3.29 -11.25 -3.76
C PRO A 94 2.82 -12.29 -2.75
N PRO A 95 3.67 -12.74 -1.79
CA PRO A 95 3.27 -13.72 -0.79
C PRO A 95 2.07 -13.16 -0.02
N GLU A 96 0.93 -13.86 -0.06
CA GLU A 96 -0.27 -13.55 0.72
C GLU A 96 -0.94 -12.19 0.43
N GLY A 97 -0.70 -11.57 -0.74
CA GLY A 97 -1.34 -10.30 -1.10
C GLY A 97 -0.84 -9.10 -0.27
N LYS A 98 0.41 -9.13 0.16
CA LYS A 98 1.07 -8.02 0.87
C LYS A 98 2.31 -7.54 0.14
N LEU A 99 2.58 -6.24 0.29
CA LEU A 99 3.89 -5.65 -0.02
C LEU A 99 4.77 -5.83 1.21
N VAL A 100 5.98 -6.35 0.99
CA VAL A 100 6.98 -6.53 2.05
C VAL A 100 8.21 -5.71 1.67
N VAL A 101 8.69 -4.92 2.63
CA VAL A 101 9.90 -4.10 2.49
C VAL A 101 10.81 -4.40 3.66
N THR A 102 12.01 -4.87 3.36
CA THR A 102 13.09 -5.03 4.34
C THR A 102 13.91 -3.76 4.47
N GLU A 103 14.79 -3.69 5.49
CA GLU A 103 15.75 -2.59 5.63
C GLU A 103 16.68 -2.45 4.41
N ALA A 104 17.06 -3.57 3.78
CA ALA A 104 17.86 -3.55 2.57
C ALA A 104 17.08 -2.99 1.37
N ASP A 105 15.78 -3.29 1.28
CA ASP A 105 14.92 -2.77 0.23
C ASP A 105 14.79 -1.24 0.32
N LEU A 106 14.73 -0.64 1.51
CA LEU A 106 14.64 0.81 1.68
C LEU A 106 15.81 1.58 1.04
N ALA A 107 16.97 0.96 0.88
CA ALA A 107 18.12 1.59 0.23
C ALA A 107 17.93 1.72 -1.30
N THR A 108 17.01 0.95 -1.90
CA THR A 108 16.87 0.82 -3.35
C THR A 108 15.44 1.06 -3.86
N VAL A 109 14.44 0.78 -3.04
CA VAL A 109 13.02 0.92 -3.33
C VAL A 109 12.51 2.24 -2.79
N ALA A 110 12.01 3.08 -3.69
CA ALA A 110 11.36 4.34 -3.36
C ALA A 110 9.84 4.22 -3.22
N GLY A 111 9.25 3.16 -3.76
CA GLY A 111 7.82 2.91 -3.62
C GLY A 111 7.28 1.90 -4.62
N PHE A 112 5.97 1.70 -4.56
CA PHE A 112 5.22 0.77 -5.36
C PHE A 112 4.03 1.47 -5.98
N VAL A 113 3.64 1.05 -7.17
CA VAL A 113 2.29 1.29 -7.69
C VAL A 113 1.63 -0.05 -7.84
N ILE A 114 0.50 -0.22 -7.15
CA ILE A 114 -0.35 -1.40 -7.27
C ILE A 114 -1.51 -1.09 -8.20
N GLU A 115 -1.89 -2.08 -8.98
CA GLU A 115 -3.11 -2.11 -9.78
C GLU A 115 -3.95 -3.27 -9.26
N THR A 116 -5.23 -3.04 -9.02
CA THR A 116 -6.19 -4.07 -8.62
C THR A 116 -7.11 -4.36 -9.79
N ASP A 117 -7.57 -5.60 -9.91
CA ASP A 117 -8.61 -5.90 -10.89
C ASP A 117 -9.84 -5.07 -10.53
N ALA A 118 -10.40 -4.37 -11.51
CA ALA A 118 -11.64 -3.65 -11.33
C ALA A 118 -12.74 -4.67 -11.03
N GLY A 119 -13.21 -4.67 -9.77
CA GLY A 119 -14.48 -5.28 -9.41
C GLY A 119 -15.65 -4.52 -10.01
#